data_AF-A0A0D3J8B9-F1
#
_entry.id   AF-A0A0D3J8B9-F1
#
_cell.length_a   1.000
_cell.length_b   1.000
_cell.length_c   1.000
_cell.angle_alpha   90.00
_cell.angle_beta   90.00
_cell.angle_gamma   90.00
#
_symmetry.space_group_name_H-M   'P 1'
#
loop_
_entity.id
_entity.type
_entity.pdbx_description
1 polymer ?
#
loop_
_entity_poly.entity_id
_entity_poly.type
_entity_poly.pdbx_seq_one_letter_code
_entity_poly.pdbx_strand_id
1 'polypeptide(L)'
;MSAELILRSKELFARVFQEPANVIVCAPGRVNLIGEHTDYNEGFAMPFCIGKYTVIAARRRTGATCRITSAGVPGAISTFPGDSSLSPGPEGDWTNYVRGVVFGMLPMLPGGSCAFDAAVVSDVPLGSGLSSSASLE
;
A
#
# COMPACT_ATOMS: atom_id res chain seq x y z
N MET A 1 -3.07 -1.76 17.58
CA MET A 1 -2.60 -0.81 16.56
C MET A 1 -1.71 0.21 17.24
N SER A 2 -0.43 0.32 16.85
CA SER A 2 0.47 1.27 17.50
C SER A 2 0.11 2.70 17.09
N ALA A 3 -0.27 3.55 18.05
CA ALA A 3 -0.52 4.97 17.82
C ALA A 3 0.70 5.67 17.17
N GLU A 4 1.90 5.14 17.42
CA GLU A 4 3.16 5.61 16.83
C GLU A 4 3.20 5.46 15.30
N LEU A 5 2.76 4.32 14.76
CA LEU A 5 2.75 4.09 13.30
C LEU A 5 1.84 5.07 12.56
N ILE A 6 0.68 5.38 13.15
CA ILE A 6 -0.25 6.39 12.61
C ILE A 6 0.36 7.78 12.68
N LEU A 7 1.00 8.13 13.78
CA LEU A 7 1.64 9.44 13.92
C LEU A 7 2.74 9.59 12.87
N ARG A 8 3.61 8.60 12.74
CA ARG A 8 4.70 8.59 11.75
C ARG A 8 4.19 8.68 10.31
N SER A 9 3.08 8.03 9.96
CA SER A 9 2.52 8.11 8.61
C SER A 9 1.94 9.50 8.31
N LYS A 10 1.27 10.13 9.29
CA LYS A 10 0.81 11.52 9.18
C LYS A 10 1.95 12.50 9.04
N GLU A 11 3.00 12.36 9.85
CA GLU A 11 4.20 13.21 9.79
C GLU A 11 4.94 13.07 8.46
N LEU A 12 5.13 11.84 7.98
CA LEU A 12 5.70 11.59 6.66
C LEU A 12 4.86 12.25 5.56
N PHE A 13 3.54 12.07 5.60
CA PHE A 13 2.63 12.68 4.63
C PHE A 13 2.73 14.20 4.63
N ALA A 14 2.59 14.84 5.80
CA ALA A 14 2.63 16.28 5.94
C ALA A 14 3.98 16.87 5.49
N ARG A 15 5.09 16.19 5.83
CA ARG A 15 6.43 16.60 5.41
C ARG A 15 6.61 16.53 3.89
N VAL A 16 6.07 15.50 3.23
CA VAL A 16 6.30 15.27 1.79
C VAL A 16 5.34 16.08 0.93
N PHE A 17 4.05 16.14 1.29
CA PHE A 17 3.01 16.76 0.48
C PHE A 17 2.61 18.17 0.93
N GLN A 18 3.14 18.65 2.05
CA GLN A 18 2.86 19.99 2.61
C GLN A 18 1.37 20.26 2.88
N GLU A 19 0.61 19.18 3.05
CA GLU A 19 -0.83 19.19 3.33
C GLU A 19 -1.18 18.07 4.32
N PRO A 20 -2.30 18.15 5.05
CA PRO A 20 -2.72 17.05 5.93
C PRO A 20 -3.37 15.91 5.13
N ALA A 21 -3.09 14.67 5.55
CA ALA A 21 -3.87 13.50 5.12
C ALA A 21 -5.28 13.56 5.72
N ASN A 22 -6.28 13.12 4.96
CA ASN A 22 -7.68 13.05 5.43
C ASN A 22 -8.19 11.63 5.64
N VAL A 23 -7.43 10.61 5.20
CA VAL A 23 -7.73 9.20 5.42
C VAL A 23 -6.49 8.51 5.97
N ILE A 24 -6.69 7.67 6.98
CA ILE A 24 -5.69 6.73 7.50
C ILE A 24 -6.29 5.33 7.38
N VAL A 25 -5.56 4.42 6.74
CA VAL A 25 -5.91 2.99 6.67
C VAL A 25 -4.74 2.15 7.15
N CYS A 26 -5.03 0.95 7.65
CA CYS A 26 -4.02 0.01 8.07
C CYS A 26 -4.42 -1.42 7.73
N ALA A 27 -3.43 -2.23 7.37
CA ALA A 27 -3.59 -3.65 7.18
C ALA A 27 -2.47 -4.41 7.91
N PRO A 28 -2.76 -5.56 8.54
CA PRO A 28 -1.77 -6.35 9.26
C PRO A 28 -0.92 -7.19 8.32
N GLY A 29 0.32 -7.48 8.71
CA GLY A 29 1.05 -8.64 8.23
C GLY A 29 0.44 -9.93 8.79
N ARG A 30 0.70 -11.05 8.12
CA ARG A 30 0.17 -12.37 8.51
C ARG A 30 1.20 -13.47 8.35
N VAL A 31 1.06 -14.50 9.15
CA VAL A 31 1.78 -15.77 9.00
C VAL A 31 0.76 -16.90 8.94
N ASN A 32 1.08 -17.96 8.20
CA ASN A 32 0.30 -19.19 8.21
C ASN A 32 0.79 -20.07 9.36
N LEU A 33 -0.14 -20.56 10.18
CA LEU A 33 0.18 -21.56 11.18
C LEU A 33 0.37 -22.94 10.54
N ILE A 34 -0.47 -23.25 9.55
CA ILE A 34 -0.43 -24.47 8.73
C ILE A 34 -1.18 -24.24 7.40
N GLY A 35 -0.93 -25.11 6.42
CA GLY A 35 -1.55 -25.03 5.09
C GLY A 35 -0.74 -24.16 4.13
N GLU A 36 0.58 -24.35 4.11
CA GLU A 36 1.43 -23.74 3.09
C GLU A 36 1.27 -24.49 1.77
N HIS A 37 1.30 -23.77 0.66
CA HIS A 37 1.19 -24.33 -0.70
C HIS A 37 -0.13 -25.05 -1.01
N THR A 38 -1.17 -24.85 -0.20
CA THR A 38 -2.49 -25.46 -0.39
C THR A 38 -3.50 -24.51 -1.02
N ASP A 39 -3.34 -23.20 -0.84
CA ASP A 39 -4.28 -22.16 -1.25
C ASP A 39 -4.50 -22.12 -2.77
N TYR A 40 -3.44 -22.18 -3.56
CA TYR A 40 -3.53 -22.26 -5.02
C TYR A 40 -3.93 -23.65 -5.55
N ASN A 41 -4.15 -24.63 -4.67
CA ASN A 41 -4.67 -25.96 -4.98
C ASN A 41 -6.10 -26.16 -4.40
N GLU A 42 -6.80 -25.06 -4.08
CA GLU A 42 -8.15 -25.10 -3.49
C GLU A 42 -8.22 -25.82 -2.12
N GLY A 43 -7.09 -25.90 -1.41
CA GLY A 43 -6.98 -26.49 -0.08
C GLY A 43 -7.22 -25.49 1.06
N PHE A 44 -7.11 -25.99 2.29
CA PHE A 44 -7.28 -25.18 3.50
C PHE A 44 -5.97 -24.53 3.96
N ALA A 45 -6.09 -23.35 4.57
CA ALA A 45 -4.99 -22.66 5.26
C ALA A 45 -5.48 -22.08 6.59
N MET A 46 -4.56 -21.92 7.56
CA MET A 46 -4.85 -21.32 8.86
C MET A 46 -3.95 -20.11 9.13
N PRO A 47 -4.25 -18.93 8.55
CA PRO A 47 -3.49 -17.71 8.77
C PRO A 47 -3.87 -17.01 10.09
N PHE A 48 -2.93 -16.23 10.63
CA PHE A 48 -3.22 -15.25 11.67
C PHE A 48 -2.39 -13.97 11.53
N CYS A 49 -2.92 -12.86 12.02
CA CYS A 49 -2.28 -11.55 11.99
C CYS A 49 -1.23 -11.43 13.11
N ILE A 50 -0.04 -10.90 12.80
CA ILE A 50 1.11 -10.91 13.73
C ILE A 50 1.29 -9.63 14.56
N GLY A 51 0.28 -8.77 14.66
CA GLY A 51 0.36 -7.49 15.39
C GLY A 51 1.36 -6.48 14.79
N LYS A 52 1.84 -6.73 13.58
CA LYS A 52 2.62 -5.83 12.73
C LYS A 52 1.74 -5.32 11.60
N TYR A 53 1.92 -4.07 11.18
CA TYR A 53 1.01 -3.36 10.30
C TYR A 53 1.75 -2.50 9.28
N THR A 54 1.15 -2.41 8.10
CA THR A 54 1.37 -1.30 7.18
C THR A 54 0.26 -0.28 7.38
N VAL A 55 0.64 0.99 7.48
CA VAL A 55 -0.25 2.14 7.63
C VAL A 55 -0.05 3.07 6.45
N ILE A 56 -1.15 3.48 5.84
CA ILE A 56 -1.16 4.47 4.77
C ILE A 56 -1.91 5.71 5.26
N ALA A 57 -1.23 6.85 5.22
CA ALA A 57 -1.85 8.17 5.30
C ALA A 57 -2.09 8.68 3.89
N ALA A 58 -3.32 9.03 3.53
CA ALA A 58 -3.67 9.39 2.17
C ALA A 58 -4.60 10.60 2.08
N ARG A 59 -4.63 11.18 0.89
CA ARG A 59 -5.59 12.22 0.50
C ARG A 59 -5.96 12.07 -0.96
N ARG A 60 -7.27 12.16 -1.24
CA ARG A 60 -7.78 12.24 -2.62
C ARG A 60 -7.37 13.56 -3.28
N ARG A 61 -7.04 13.48 -4.57
CA ARG A 61 -6.73 14.63 -5.43
C ARG A 61 -7.68 14.71 -6.62
N THR A 62 -7.64 15.85 -7.30
CA THR A 62 -8.25 16.05 -8.60
C THR A 62 -7.29 15.60 -9.71
N GLY A 63 -7.83 15.15 -10.84
CA GLY A 63 -7.05 14.64 -11.97
C GLY A 63 -6.89 13.11 -11.94
N ALA A 64 -5.86 12.62 -12.62
CA ALA A 64 -5.58 11.19 -12.80
C ALA A 64 -4.12 10.84 -12.49
N THR A 65 -3.53 11.50 -11.50
CA THR A 65 -2.14 11.27 -11.11
C THR A 65 -2.06 10.85 -9.65
N CYS A 66 -1.49 9.68 -9.42
CA CYS A 66 -1.22 9.13 -8.10
C CYS A 66 0.23 9.43 -7.71
N ARG A 67 0.44 9.88 -6.48
CA ARG A 67 1.77 10.10 -5.90
C ARG A 67 1.90 9.30 -4.62
N ILE A 68 2.99 8.58 -4.47
CA ILE A 68 3.22 7.76 -3.30
C ILE A 68 4.66 7.90 -2.81
N THR A 69 4.81 7.85 -1.49
CA THR A 69 6.11 7.80 -0.81
C THR A 69 6.08 6.73 0.28
N SER A 70 7.24 6.24 0.69
CA SER A 70 7.38 5.23 1.74
C SER A 70 8.50 5.59 2.71
N ALA A 71 8.28 5.36 4.01
CA ALA A 71 9.35 5.47 5.00
C ALA A 71 10.51 4.50 4.74
N GLY A 72 10.27 3.39 4.05
CA GLY A 72 11.30 2.42 3.66
C GLY A 72 12.15 2.87 2.45
N VAL A 73 11.71 3.89 1.72
CA VAL A 73 12.44 4.48 0.58
C VAL A 73 12.45 6.01 0.72
N PRO A 74 13.24 6.57 1.66
CA PRO A 74 13.19 7.99 1.98
C PRO A 74 13.55 8.89 0.79
N GLY A 75 12.83 10.00 0.63
CA GLY A 75 13.16 11.06 -0.33
C GLY A 75 12.63 10.89 -1.76
N ALA A 76 12.05 9.73 -2.09
CA ALA A 76 11.42 9.50 -3.39
C ALA A 76 9.90 9.69 -3.31
N ILE A 77 9.36 10.58 -4.14
CA ILE A 77 7.95 10.58 -4.52
C ILE A 77 7.85 9.85 -5.85
N SER A 78 7.24 8.67 -5.83
CA SER A 78 6.90 7.97 -7.05
C SER A 78 5.57 8.48 -7.58
N THR A 79 5.51 8.77 -8.88
CA THR A 79 4.31 9.30 -9.54
C THR A 79 3.91 8.39 -10.69
N PHE A 80 2.61 8.12 -10.83
CA PHE A 80 2.09 7.29 -11.91
C PHE A 80 0.65 7.67 -12.30
N PRO A 81 0.21 7.31 -13.53
CA PRO A 81 -1.17 7.54 -13.95
C PRO A 81 -2.15 6.70 -13.14
N GLY A 82 -3.28 7.29 -12.76
CA GLY A 82 -4.41 6.61 -12.15
C GLY A 82 -5.58 6.49 -13.10
N ASP A 83 -5.33 6.20 -14.38
CA ASP A 83 -6.34 6.02 -15.43
C ASP A 83 -5.92 4.90 -16.39
N SER A 84 -6.59 4.79 -17.55
CA SER A 84 -6.32 3.76 -18.55
C SER A 84 -4.91 3.79 -19.15
N SER A 85 -4.12 4.85 -18.92
CA SER A 85 -2.72 4.92 -19.36
C SER A 85 -1.74 4.29 -18.35
N LEU A 86 -2.24 3.80 -17.21
CA LEU A 86 -1.43 3.11 -16.21
C LEU A 86 -0.72 1.88 -16.82
N SER A 87 0.58 1.81 -16.58
CA SER A 87 1.44 0.69 -16.95
C SER A 87 2.30 0.24 -15.75
N PRO A 88 2.78 -1.02 -15.77
CA PRO A 88 3.78 -1.48 -14.81
C PRO A 88 5.03 -0.59 -14.84
N GLY A 89 5.61 -0.33 -13.66
CA GLY A 89 6.94 0.23 -13.54
C GLY A 89 8.04 -0.81 -13.82
N PRO A 90 9.32 -0.45 -13.66
CA PRO A 90 10.43 -1.38 -13.78
C PRO A 90 10.26 -2.61 -12.87
N GLU A 91 10.87 -3.73 -13.26
CA GLU A 91 10.89 -4.94 -12.43
C GLU A 91 11.50 -4.65 -11.06
N GLY A 92 10.85 -5.15 -9.99
CA GLY A 92 11.26 -4.92 -8.62
C GLY A 92 10.89 -3.54 -8.04
N ASP A 93 10.26 -2.65 -8.80
CA ASP A 93 9.70 -1.41 -8.25
C ASP A 93 8.56 -1.73 -7.29
N TRP A 94 8.74 -1.39 -6.01
CA TRP A 94 7.74 -1.62 -4.96
C TRP A 94 6.40 -0.92 -5.25
N THR A 95 6.38 0.14 -6.06
CA THR A 95 5.13 0.81 -6.43
C THR A 95 4.24 -0.05 -7.30
N ASN A 96 4.77 -1.13 -7.91
CA ASN A 96 3.98 -2.08 -8.69
C ASN A 96 2.88 -2.75 -7.86
N TYR A 97 3.05 -2.94 -6.55
CA TYR A 97 1.98 -3.41 -5.66
C TYR A 97 0.78 -2.45 -5.70
N VAL A 98 1.03 -1.16 -5.53
CA VAL A 98 -0.02 -0.14 -5.53
C VAL A 98 -0.59 0.08 -6.93
N ARG A 99 0.26 0.04 -7.98
CA ARG A 99 -0.21 0.11 -9.38
C ARG A 99 -1.13 -1.06 -9.71
N GLY A 100 -0.84 -2.27 -9.23
CA GLY A 100 -1.69 -3.45 -9.42
C GLY A 100 -3.07 -3.27 -8.80
N VAL A 101 -3.12 -2.77 -7.56
CA VAL A 101 -4.40 -2.44 -6.89
C VAL A 101 -5.17 -1.38 -7.67
N VAL A 102 -4.51 -0.28 -8.06
CA VAL A 102 -5.15 0.77 -8.86
C VAL A 102 -5.70 0.18 -10.15
N PHE A 103 -4.89 -0.55 -10.92
CA PHE A 103 -5.30 -1.21 -12.17
C PHE A 103 -6.55 -2.08 -11.99
N GLY A 104 -6.58 -2.93 -10.95
CA GLY A 104 -7.73 -3.78 -10.65
C GLY A 104 -8.99 -3.01 -10.24
N MET A 105 -8.82 -1.84 -9.59
CA MET A 105 -9.93 -1.01 -9.14
C MET A 105 -10.47 -0.06 -10.21
N LEU A 106 -9.68 0.36 -11.21
CA LEU A 106 -10.09 1.35 -12.22
C LEU A 106 -11.47 1.07 -12.85
N PRO A 107 -11.83 -0.17 -13.26
CA PRO A 107 -13.15 -0.45 -13.84
C PRO A 107 -14.33 -0.20 -12.90
N MET A 108 -14.09 -0.21 -11.59
CA MET A 108 -15.11 0.00 -10.55
C MET A 108 -15.21 1.46 -10.10
N LEU A 109 -14.26 2.31 -10.51
CA LEU A 109 -14.18 3.70 -10.09
C LEU A 109 -14.99 4.62 -11.03
N PRO A 110 -15.67 5.64 -10.50
CA PRO A 110 -16.35 6.63 -11.33
C PRO A 110 -15.39 7.28 -12.33
N GLY A 111 -15.73 7.22 -13.62
CA GLY A 111 -14.91 7.79 -14.69
C GLY A 111 -13.62 7.03 -14.97
N GLY A 112 -13.46 5.80 -14.44
CA GLY A 112 -12.31 4.95 -14.72
C GLY A 112 -10.98 5.58 -14.32
N SER A 113 -10.98 6.44 -13.30
CA SER A 113 -9.78 7.16 -12.86
C SER A 113 -9.76 7.47 -11.37
N CYS A 114 -8.55 7.64 -10.84
CA CYS A 114 -8.27 8.12 -9.49
C CYS A 114 -7.02 9.00 -9.46
N ALA A 115 -6.95 9.83 -8.43
CA ALA A 115 -5.75 10.57 -8.08
C ALA A 115 -5.70 10.69 -6.55
N PHE A 116 -4.52 10.43 -6.01
CA PHE A 116 -4.28 10.51 -4.58
C PHE A 116 -2.82 10.81 -4.29
N ASP A 117 -2.58 11.38 -3.12
CA ASP A 117 -1.30 11.32 -2.45
C ASP A 117 -1.36 10.27 -1.35
N ALA A 118 -0.30 9.49 -1.16
CA ALA A 118 -0.21 8.48 -0.12
C ALA A 118 1.21 8.39 0.47
N ALA A 119 1.28 8.22 1.79
CA ALA A 119 2.51 7.98 2.54
C ALA A 119 2.40 6.66 3.29
N VAL A 120 3.33 5.74 3.01
CA VAL A 120 3.36 4.39 3.55
C VAL A 120 4.38 4.28 4.67
N VAL A 121 3.97 3.71 5.80
CA VAL A 121 4.87 3.34 6.91
C VAL A 121 4.50 1.95 7.36
N SER A 122 5.49 1.06 7.50
CA SER A 122 5.26 -0.33 7.92
C SER A 122 6.26 -0.74 9.00
N ASP A 123 5.81 -1.57 9.94
CA ASP A 123 6.67 -2.34 10.83
C ASP A 123 6.61 -3.85 10.55
N VAL A 124 5.98 -4.25 9.43
CA VAL A 124 6.05 -5.63 8.91
C VAL A 124 7.46 -5.84 8.32
N PRO A 125 8.24 -6.82 8.80
CA PRO A 125 9.60 -7.04 8.31
C PRO A 125 9.63 -7.41 6.83
N LEU A 126 10.41 -6.69 6.02
CA LEU A 126 10.60 -6.98 4.60
C LEU A 126 11.30 -8.32 4.40
N GLY A 127 10.90 -9.07 3.37
CA GLY A 127 11.57 -10.32 2.97
C GLY A 127 11.44 -11.49 3.95
N SER A 128 10.58 -11.36 4.97
CA SER A 128 10.46 -12.34 6.07
C SER A 128 9.42 -13.44 5.84
N GLY A 129 8.74 -13.45 4.69
CA GLY A 129 7.57 -14.32 4.45
C GLY A 129 6.31 -13.89 5.22
N LEU A 130 6.35 -12.76 5.94
CA LEU A 130 5.25 -12.25 6.77
C LEU A 130 4.24 -11.37 6.02
N SER A 131 4.20 -11.48 4.69
CA SER A 131 3.26 -10.76 3.82
C SER A 131 3.32 -9.24 3.90
N SER A 132 4.52 -8.68 3.79
CA SER A 132 4.65 -7.21 3.66
C SER A 132 4.01 -6.68 2.37
N SER A 133 3.98 -7.46 1.28
CA SER A 133 3.30 -7.09 0.03
C SER A 133 1.78 -7.09 0.19
N ALA A 134 1.18 -8.18 0.69
CA ALA A 134 -0.26 -8.25 0.88
C ALA A 134 -0.77 -7.34 2.00
N SER A 135 0.10 -6.87 2.90
CA SER A 135 -0.22 -5.82 3.87
C SER A 135 -0.23 -4.43 3.23
N LEU A 136 0.42 -4.24 2.09
CA LEU A 136 0.44 -2.97 1.33
C LEU A 136 -0.67 -2.91 0.28
N GLU A 137 -0.94 -4.03 -0.40
CA GLU A 137 -2.03 -4.20 -1.37
C GLU A 137 -3.42 -4.03 -0.73
#